data_AF-A2ZAG6-F1
#
_entry.id   AF-A2ZAG6-F1
#
_cell.length_a   1.000
_cell.length_b   1.000
_cell.length_c   1.000
_cell.angle_alpha   90.00
_cell.angle_beta   90.00
_cell.angle_gamma   90.00
#
_symmetry.space_group_name_H-M   'P 1'
#
loop_
_entity.id
_entity.type
_entity.pdbx_description
1 polymer ?
#
loop_
_entity_poly.entity_id
_entity_poly.type
_entity_poly.pdbx_seq_one_letter_code
_entity_poly.pdbx_strand_id
1 'polypeptide(L)'
;MADNMPPAVDDDLQELIAELMEADLQDPELEQSLTTVLSLATNYLDDPDPPSPELADWAATLETNSTIIADGLASRLLDFRRGLAVFAGTGRPEKAVLRKHVAWVDARRADAADIASAARRLLEKELRCFAARDHPVDPEVAELITAMRESTKSRVLQDSSGGDAVRRAGLLDIAIKFEDAVVEEMTALKEKLTRGAAVFFAGEEELVQALQKHAATAEAEIAEAQAFSAVLLADANRTASPVVVVQKRAAPETETETEEEPPRQRRRTGDAGDSAAQD
;
A
#
# COMPACT_ATOMS: atom_id res chain seq x y z
N MET A 1 58.75 6.28 -40.78
CA MET A 1 58.41 6.50 -39.37
C MET A 1 56.90 6.63 -39.33
N ALA A 2 56.20 5.67 -38.74
CA ALA A 2 54.76 5.79 -38.53
C ALA A 2 54.58 6.87 -37.45
N ASP A 3 53.83 7.91 -37.80
CA ASP A 3 53.48 9.00 -36.91
C ASP A 3 52.66 8.41 -35.75
N ASN A 4 53.32 8.26 -34.61
CA ASN A 4 52.78 7.59 -33.42
C ASN A 4 51.95 8.61 -32.63
N MET A 5 51.04 9.29 -33.31
CA MET A 5 50.14 10.24 -32.68
C MET A 5 49.17 9.42 -31.83
N PRO A 6 49.11 9.64 -30.51
CA PRO A 6 48.20 8.90 -29.65
C PRO A 6 46.77 9.08 -30.17
N PRO A 7 45.92 8.05 -30.12
CA PRO A 7 44.51 8.21 -30.45
C PRO A 7 43.97 9.35 -29.61
N ALA A 8 43.25 10.29 -30.24
CA ALA A 8 42.64 11.41 -29.53
C ALA A 8 41.65 10.85 -28.51
N VAL A 9 42.04 10.88 -27.24
CA VAL A 9 41.21 10.56 -26.09
C VAL A 9 40.49 11.86 -25.74
N ASP A 10 39.15 11.87 -25.71
CA ASP A 10 38.40 13.04 -25.26
C ASP A 10 38.71 13.38 -23.80
N ASP A 11 38.44 14.63 -23.40
CA ASP A 11 38.82 15.14 -22.08
C ASP A 11 38.13 14.34 -20.95
N ASP A 12 36.89 13.90 -21.18
CA ASP A 12 36.11 13.08 -20.23
C ASP A 12 36.76 11.71 -19.99
N LEU A 13 37.25 11.04 -21.04
CA LEU A 13 37.94 9.76 -20.93
C LEU A 13 39.35 9.94 -20.33
N GLN A 14 40.01 11.08 -20.54
CA GLN A 14 41.29 11.37 -19.87
C GLN A 14 41.11 11.59 -18.37
N GLU A 15 40.09 12.36 -17.96
CA GLU A 15 39.77 12.58 -16.54
C GLU A 15 39.41 11.27 -15.85
N LEU A 16 38.56 10.44 -16.48
CA LEU A 16 38.22 9.12 -15.98
C LEU A 16 39.46 8.24 -15.80
N ILE A 17 40.40 8.24 -16.75
CA ILE A 17 41.63 7.44 -16.63
C ILE A 17 42.51 7.94 -15.50
N ALA A 18 42.63 9.26 -15.32
CA ALA A 18 43.40 9.83 -14.23
C ALA A 18 42.81 9.44 -12.86
N GLU A 19 41.48 9.49 -12.71
CA GLU A 19 40.80 9.05 -11.50
C GLU A 19 41.04 7.56 -11.21
N LEU A 20 40.92 6.71 -12.23
CA LEU A 20 41.15 5.26 -12.10
C LEU A 20 42.61 4.90 -11.80
N MET A 21 43.57 5.75 -12.18
CA MET A 21 44.98 5.53 -11.86
C MET A 21 45.29 5.74 -10.37
N GLU A 22 44.53 6.60 -9.70
CA GLU A 22 44.69 6.90 -8.27
C GLU A 22 43.72 6.10 -7.39
N ALA A 23 42.70 5.47 -7.98
CA ALA A 23 41.69 4.70 -7.25
C ALA A 23 42.25 3.39 -6.67
N ASP A 24 42.02 3.18 -5.37
CA ASP A 24 42.13 1.86 -4.77
C ASP A 24 40.85 1.06 -5.08
N LEU A 25 41.03 -0.10 -5.70
CA LEU A 25 39.95 -1.02 -6.04
C LEU A 25 39.53 -1.90 -4.87
N GLN A 26 40.29 -1.92 -3.77
CA GLN A 26 39.96 -2.73 -2.62
C GLN A 26 39.01 -1.99 -1.68
N ASP A 27 37.77 -2.45 -1.65
CA ASP A 27 36.77 -2.07 -0.64
C ASP A 27 36.33 -3.33 0.12
N PRO A 28 37.07 -3.74 1.15
CA PRO A 28 36.77 -4.96 1.90
C PRO A 28 35.44 -4.87 2.64
N GLU A 29 34.98 -3.67 2.98
CA GLU A 29 33.69 -3.46 3.66
C GLU A 29 32.52 -3.71 2.69
N LEU A 30 32.64 -3.21 1.45
CA LEU A 30 31.68 -3.51 0.39
C LEU A 30 31.65 -5.01 0.08
N GLU A 31 32.80 -5.65 -0.08
CA GLU A 31 32.87 -7.09 -0.39
C GLU A 31 32.25 -7.95 0.72
N GLN A 32 32.52 -7.60 1.98
CA GLN A 32 31.91 -8.26 3.12
C GLN A 32 30.39 -8.04 3.16
N SER A 33 29.93 -6.82 2.85
CA SER A 33 28.50 -6.49 2.82
C SER A 33 27.76 -7.28 1.75
N LEU A 34 28.29 -7.34 0.52
CA LEU A 34 27.71 -8.10 -0.59
C LEU A 34 27.63 -9.60 -0.26
N THR A 35 28.71 -10.16 0.29
CA THR A 35 28.76 -11.56 0.72
C THR A 35 27.73 -11.85 1.80
N THR A 36 27.59 -10.95 2.78
CA THR A 36 26.63 -11.10 3.88
C THR A 36 25.19 -11.07 3.38
N VAL A 37 24.87 -10.11 2.51
CA VAL A 37 23.52 -9.97 1.92
C VAL A 37 23.16 -11.19 1.08
N LEU A 38 24.07 -11.67 0.22
CA LEU A 38 23.83 -12.87 -0.59
C LEU A 38 23.65 -14.12 0.27
N SER A 39 24.49 -14.28 1.30
CA SER A 39 24.36 -15.38 2.27
C SER A 39 23.01 -15.33 2.98
N LEU A 40 22.60 -14.16 3.47
CA LEU A 40 21.31 -13.97 4.12
C LEU A 40 20.14 -14.35 3.20
N ALA A 41 20.13 -13.85 1.96
CA ALA A 41 19.09 -14.17 0.98
C ALA A 41 19.05 -15.69 0.67
N THR A 42 20.22 -16.34 0.58
CA THR A 42 20.32 -17.78 0.33
C THR A 42 19.84 -18.61 1.51
N ASN A 43 20.17 -18.22 2.74
CA ASN A 43 19.71 -18.92 3.94
C ASN A 43 18.18 -18.93 4.05
N TYR A 44 17.51 -17.83 3.69
CA TYR A 44 16.04 -17.77 3.67
C TYR A 44 15.40 -18.58 2.52
N LEU A 45 16.14 -18.81 1.43
CA LEU A 45 15.69 -19.71 0.38
C LEU A 45 15.69 -21.16 0.85
N ASP A 46 16.68 -21.54 1.67
CA ASP A 46 16.81 -22.88 2.23
C ASP A 46 15.83 -23.16 3.38
N ASP A 47 15.25 -22.13 3.99
CA ASP A 47 14.20 -22.26 4.99
C ASP A 47 12.96 -22.97 4.38
N PRO A 48 12.37 -24.00 5.00
CA PRO A 48 11.12 -24.58 4.52
C PRO A 48 9.90 -23.66 4.68
N ASP A 49 9.94 -22.71 5.61
CA ASP A 49 8.80 -21.86 5.94
C ASP A 49 8.60 -20.76 4.89
N PRO A 50 7.35 -20.31 4.68
CA PRO A 50 7.05 -19.20 3.79
C PRO A 50 7.74 -17.93 4.29
N PRO A 51 8.25 -17.07 3.38
CA PRO A 51 8.80 -15.78 3.79
C PRO A 51 7.73 -14.94 4.50
N SER A 52 8.12 -14.27 5.58
CA SER A 52 7.25 -13.30 6.26
C SER A 52 6.98 -12.09 5.35
N PRO A 53 5.92 -11.30 5.61
CA PRO A 53 5.64 -10.08 4.84
C PRO A 53 6.82 -9.10 4.83
N GLU A 54 7.48 -8.91 5.98
CA GLU A 54 8.66 -8.06 6.13
C GLU A 54 9.85 -8.57 5.30
N LEU A 55 10.04 -9.90 5.25
CA LEU A 55 11.10 -10.51 4.46
C LEU A 55 10.82 -10.39 2.96
N ALA A 56 9.55 -10.51 2.55
CA ALA A 56 9.15 -10.31 1.16
C ALA A 56 9.35 -8.85 0.71
N ASP A 57 9.02 -7.87 1.56
CA ASP A 57 9.26 -6.45 1.27
C ASP A 57 10.77 -6.12 1.19
N TRP A 58 11.54 -6.68 2.11
CA TRP A 58 13.00 -6.61 2.05
C TRP A 58 13.54 -7.22 0.74
N ALA A 59 13.05 -8.39 0.33
CA ALA A 59 13.45 -9.03 -0.92
C ALA A 59 13.07 -8.20 -2.16
N ALA A 60 11.88 -7.59 -2.19
CA ALA A 60 11.45 -6.71 -3.29
C ALA A 60 12.35 -5.47 -3.42
N THR A 61 12.67 -4.84 -2.29
CA THR A 61 13.61 -3.71 -2.24
C THR A 61 15.00 -4.14 -2.68
N LEU A 62 15.45 -5.31 -2.23
CA LEU A 62 16.76 -5.86 -2.56
C LEU A 62 16.87 -6.19 -4.06
N GLU A 63 15.89 -6.86 -4.65
CA GLU A 63 15.87 -7.16 -6.09
C GLU A 63 15.97 -5.86 -6.91
N THR A 64 15.15 -4.87 -6.56
CA THR A 64 15.10 -3.58 -7.27
C THR A 64 16.46 -2.88 -7.23
N ASN A 65 17.02 -2.71 -6.02
CA ASN A 65 18.29 -2.00 -5.85
C ASN A 65 19.46 -2.74 -6.50
N SER A 66 19.53 -4.06 -6.32
CA SER A 66 20.60 -4.88 -6.91
C SER A 66 20.52 -4.93 -8.44
N THR A 67 19.31 -4.90 -9.02
CA THR A 67 19.13 -4.78 -10.47
C THR A 67 19.62 -3.42 -10.98
N ILE A 68 19.24 -2.32 -10.32
CA ILE A 68 19.71 -0.97 -10.67
C ILE A 68 21.25 -0.90 -10.62
N ILE A 69 21.86 -1.47 -9.58
CA ILE A 69 23.33 -1.51 -9.44
C ILE A 69 23.94 -2.34 -10.57
N ALA A 70 23.43 -3.54 -10.85
CA ALA A 70 23.94 -4.40 -11.90
C ALA A 70 23.88 -3.72 -13.28
N ASP A 71 22.80 -3.00 -13.60
CA ASP A 71 22.61 -2.28 -14.86
C ASP A 71 23.49 -1.02 -14.94
N GLY A 72 23.67 -0.30 -13.83
CA GLY A 72 24.61 0.81 -13.74
C GLY A 72 26.05 0.36 -13.99
N LEU A 73 26.47 -0.73 -13.35
CA LEU A 73 27.79 -1.33 -13.55
C LEU A 73 27.94 -1.91 -14.96
N ALA A 74 26.88 -2.46 -15.54
CA ALA A 74 26.87 -2.92 -16.94
C ALA A 74 27.22 -1.79 -17.91
N SER A 75 26.62 -0.61 -17.70
CA SER A 75 26.86 0.58 -18.51
C SER A 75 28.30 1.05 -18.37
N ARG A 76 28.80 1.20 -17.13
CA ARG A 76 30.19 1.61 -16.85
C ARG A 76 31.21 0.64 -17.44
N LEU A 77 30.93 -0.66 -17.40
CA LEU A 77 31.77 -1.70 -17.96
C LEU A 77 31.89 -1.61 -19.48
N LEU A 78 30.84 -1.19 -20.19
CA LEU A 78 30.90 -0.94 -21.63
C LEU A 78 31.86 0.21 -21.94
N ASP A 79 31.82 1.29 -21.17
CA ASP A 79 32.71 2.44 -21.35
C ASP A 79 34.16 2.08 -21.04
N PHE A 80 34.42 1.30 -19.99
CA PHE A 80 35.77 0.79 -19.72
C PHE A 80 36.29 -0.14 -20.81
N ARG A 81 35.43 -1.00 -21.39
CA ARG A 81 35.80 -1.86 -22.52
C ARG A 81 36.11 -1.03 -23.78
N ARG A 82 35.37 0.06 -24.03
CA ARG A 82 35.67 1.03 -25.10
C ARG A 82 37.02 1.71 -24.86
N GLY A 83 37.26 2.23 -23.66
CA GLY A 83 38.56 2.81 -23.29
C GLY A 83 39.72 1.82 -23.44
N LEU A 84 39.54 0.57 -23.05
CA LEU A 84 40.56 -0.47 -23.19
C LEU A 84 40.92 -0.76 -24.66
N ALA A 85 39.96 -0.64 -25.58
CA ALA A 85 40.21 -0.76 -27.02
C ALA A 85 41.09 0.38 -27.56
N VAL A 86 40.95 1.61 -27.04
CA VAL A 86 41.78 2.77 -27.40
C VAL A 86 43.25 2.52 -27.07
N PHE A 87 43.55 1.81 -25.99
CA PHE A 87 44.92 1.46 -25.59
C PHE A 87 45.41 0.12 -26.13
N ALA A 88 44.71 -0.51 -27.07
CA ALA A 88 45.17 -1.75 -27.68
C ALA A 88 46.46 -1.52 -28.48
N GLY A 89 47.47 -2.37 -28.27
CA GLY A 89 48.76 -2.29 -29.00
C GLY A 89 49.69 -1.12 -28.65
N THR A 90 49.28 -0.17 -27.80
CA THR A 90 50.05 1.05 -27.53
C THR A 90 51.21 0.88 -26.54
N GLY A 91 51.24 -0.23 -25.77
CA GLY A 91 52.24 -0.46 -24.72
C GLY A 91 52.08 0.41 -23.48
N ARG A 92 51.02 1.23 -23.43
CA ARG A 92 50.75 2.20 -22.38
C ARG A 92 50.33 1.55 -21.05
N PRO A 93 50.79 2.07 -19.89
CA PRO A 93 50.47 1.51 -18.57
C PRO A 93 48.97 1.58 -18.22
N GLU A 94 48.25 2.57 -18.75
CA GLU A 94 46.80 2.78 -18.57
C GLU A 94 46.01 1.53 -18.98
N LYS A 95 46.47 0.80 -20.00
CA LYS A 95 45.85 -0.46 -20.43
C LYS A 95 45.78 -1.48 -19.31
N ALA A 96 46.83 -1.60 -18.49
CA ALA A 96 46.87 -2.57 -17.40
C ALA A 96 45.92 -2.16 -16.26
N VAL A 97 45.87 -0.86 -15.95
CA VAL A 97 44.97 -0.28 -14.93
C VAL A 97 43.51 -0.47 -15.35
N LEU A 98 43.15 -0.10 -16.58
CA LEU A 98 41.80 -0.30 -17.12
C LEU A 98 41.39 -1.77 -17.11
N ARG A 99 42.32 -2.68 -17.44
CA ARG A 99 42.02 -4.13 -17.43
C ARG A 99 41.68 -4.64 -16.03
N LYS A 100 42.35 -4.13 -14.99
CA LYS A 100 42.03 -4.43 -13.58
C LYS A 100 40.65 -3.88 -13.21
N HIS A 101 40.35 -2.63 -13.58
CA HIS A 101 39.06 -2.00 -13.30
C HIS A 101 37.90 -2.70 -14.02
N VAL A 102 38.09 -3.11 -15.28
CA VAL A 102 37.11 -3.93 -16.02
C VAL A 102 36.82 -5.22 -15.26
N ALA A 103 37.84 -5.95 -14.83
CA ALA A 103 37.65 -7.19 -14.09
C ALA A 103 36.94 -6.97 -12.75
N TRP A 104 37.28 -5.88 -12.05
CA TRP A 104 36.65 -5.52 -10.78
C TRP A 104 35.17 -5.13 -10.94
N VAL A 105 34.84 -4.26 -11.90
CA VAL A 105 33.45 -3.86 -12.18
C VAL A 105 32.61 -5.05 -12.66
N ASP A 106 33.18 -5.93 -13.49
CA ASP A 106 32.51 -7.15 -13.96
C ASP A 106 32.19 -8.08 -12.78
N ALA A 107 33.11 -8.25 -11.82
CA ALA A 107 32.87 -9.02 -10.61
C ALA A 107 31.75 -8.41 -9.74
N ARG A 108 31.79 -7.09 -9.48
CA ARG A 108 30.74 -6.40 -8.70
C ARG A 108 29.36 -6.44 -9.38
N ARG A 109 29.35 -6.39 -10.72
CA ARG A 109 28.12 -6.57 -11.49
C ARG A 109 27.57 -7.99 -11.30
N ALA A 110 28.43 -9.01 -11.35
CA ALA A 110 28.02 -10.39 -11.13
C ALA A 110 27.45 -10.57 -9.70
N ASP A 111 28.13 -10.05 -8.68
CA ASP A 111 27.65 -10.10 -7.29
C ASP A 111 26.26 -9.46 -7.15
N ALA A 112 26.05 -8.27 -7.74
CA ALA A 112 24.75 -7.60 -7.73
C ALA A 112 23.66 -8.41 -8.47
N ALA A 113 24.00 -9.01 -9.61
CA ALA A 113 23.08 -9.87 -10.35
C ALA A 113 22.70 -11.14 -9.56
N ASP A 114 23.65 -11.74 -8.85
CA ASP A 114 23.42 -12.91 -8.00
C ASP A 114 22.49 -12.57 -6.82
N ILE A 115 22.70 -11.41 -6.19
CA ILE A 115 21.81 -10.91 -5.13
C ILE A 115 20.40 -10.67 -5.68
N ALA A 116 20.27 -10.00 -6.83
CA ALA A 116 18.97 -9.77 -7.45
C ALA A 116 18.27 -11.10 -7.80
N SER A 117 19.02 -12.09 -8.28
CA SER A 117 18.49 -13.43 -8.56
C SER A 117 18.05 -14.16 -7.29
N ALA A 118 18.80 -14.07 -6.19
CA ALA A 118 18.41 -14.65 -4.91
C ALA A 118 17.14 -14.00 -4.36
N ALA A 119 17.05 -12.67 -4.41
CA ALA A 119 15.87 -11.92 -4.00
C ALA A 119 14.63 -12.28 -4.83
N ARG A 120 14.76 -12.37 -6.16
CA ARG A 120 13.67 -12.81 -7.03
C ARG A 120 13.16 -14.21 -6.68
N ARG A 121 14.06 -15.15 -6.39
CA ARG A 121 13.69 -16.50 -5.96
C ARG A 121 12.92 -16.49 -4.63
N LEU A 122 13.21 -15.56 -3.71
CA LEU A 122 12.44 -15.41 -2.47
C LEU A 122 11.02 -14.93 -2.74
N LEU A 123 10.85 -13.96 -3.65
CA LEU A 123 9.53 -13.47 -4.06
C LEU A 123 8.73 -14.55 -4.79
N GLU A 124 9.38 -15.33 -5.65
CA GLU A 124 8.75 -16.48 -6.28
C GLU A 124 8.33 -17.55 -5.26
N LYS A 125 9.16 -17.78 -4.23
CA LYS A 125 8.82 -18.67 -3.11
C LYS A 125 7.57 -18.16 -2.38
N GLU A 126 7.47 -16.85 -2.10
CA GLU A 126 6.27 -16.23 -1.52
C GLU A 126 5.02 -16.53 -2.37
N LEU A 127 5.10 -16.31 -3.69
CA LEU A 127 3.98 -16.56 -4.61
C LEU A 127 3.57 -18.03 -4.64
N ARG A 128 4.54 -18.95 -4.66
CA ARG A 128 4.25 -20.39 -4.58
C ARG A 128 3.58 -20.77 -3.26
N CYS A 129 3.99 -20.14 -2.16
CA CYS A 129 3.31 -20.31 -0.88
C CYS A 129 1.88 -19.76 -0.90
N PHE A 130 1.62 -18.61 -1.52
CA PHE A 130 0.26 -18.10 -1.68
C PHE A 130 -0.61 -19.07 -2.47
N ALA A 131 -0.13 -19.57 -3.61
CA ALA A 131 -0.88 -20.50 -4.45
C ALA A 131 -1.19 -21.84 -3.78
N ALA A 132 -0.38 -22.26 -2.81
CA ALA A 132 -0.60 -23.48 -2.04
C ALA A 132 -1.64 -23.31 -0.91
N ARG A 133 -2.07 -22.08 -0.59
CA ARG A 133 -3.04 -21.79 0.46
C ARG A 133 -4.48 -21.96 -0.05
N ASP A 134 -5.38 -22.28 0.88
CA ASP A 134 -6.82 -22.28 0.58
C ASP A 134 -7.39 -20.86 0.41
N HIS A 135 -6.79 -19.88 1.11
CA HIS A 135 -7.23 -18.48 1.15
C HIS A 135 -6.02 -17.52 0.99
N PRO A 136 -6.16 -16.38 0.27
CA PRO A 136 -5.06 -15.43 0.07
C PRO A 136 -4.58 -14.74 1.35
N VAL A 137 -5.45 -14.64 2.34
CA VAL A 137 -5.20 -14.03 3.64
C VAL A 137 -5.32 -15.09 4.72
N ASP A 138 -4.56 -14.92 5.80
CA ASP A 138 -4.67 -15.77 6.99
C ASP A 138 -6.15 -15.87 7.44
N PRO A 139 -6.66 -17.10 7.67
CA PRO A 139 -8.04 -17.29 8.12
C PRO A 139 -8.40 -16.47 9.36
N GLU A 140 -7.50 -16.33 10.35
CA GLU A 140 -7.76 -15.55 11.57
C GLU A 140 -7.95 -14.07 11.26
N VAL A 141 -7.20 -13.53 10.29
CA VAL A 141 -7.34 -12.14 9.83
C VAL A 141 -8.65 -11.96 9.05
N ALA A 142 -9.01 -12.90 8.19
CA ALA A 142 -10.28 -12.86 7.46
C ALA A 142 -11.50 -12.94 8.41
N GLU A 143 -11.42 -13.79 9.44
CA GLU A 143 -12.42 -13.87 10.50
C GLU A 143 -12.49 -12.57 11.31
N LEU A 144 -11.34 -11.97 11.64
CA LEU A 144 -11.28 -10.70 12.34
C LEU A 144 -11.94 -9.56 11.54
N ILE A 145 -11.66 -9.45 10.24
CA ILE A 145 -12.29 -8.45 9.36
C ILE A 145 -13.81 -8.62 9.39
N THR A 146 -14.28 -9.86 9.23
CA THR A 146 -15.72 -10.19 9.28
C THR A 146 -16.33 -9.82 10.64
N ALA A 147 -15.71 -10.23 11.74
CA ALA A 147 -16.18 -9.94 13.09
C ALA A 147 -16.20 -8.43 13.39
N MET A 148 -15.23 -7.68 12.86
CA MET A 148 -15.18 -6.22 12.98
C MET A 148 -16.32 -5.54 12.21
N ARG A 149 -16.65 -6.01 10.99
CA ARG A 149 -17.81 -5.53 10.23
C ARG A 149 -19.11 -5.80 10.96
N GLU A 150 -19.30 -7.01 11.48
CA GLU A 150 -20.50 -7.39 12.23
C GLU A 150 -20.65 -6.56 13.52
N SER A 151 -19.56 -6.43 14.28
CA SER A 151 -19.51 -5.60 15.50
C SER A 151 -19.83 -4.14 15.19
N THR A 152 -19.23 -3.58 14.15
CA THR A 152 -19.48 -2.20 13.71
C THR A 152 -20.94 -2.00 13.33
N LYS A 153 -21.49 -2.90 12.49
CA LYS A 153 -22.90 -2.87 12.09
C LYS A 153 -23.83 -2.94 13.31
N SER A 154 -23.55 -3.83 14.25
CA SER A 154 -24.32 -3.96 15.49
C SER A 154 -24.30 -2.66 16.31
N ARG A 155 -23.12 -2.07 16.52
CA ARG A 155 -22.94 -0.86 17.34
C ARG A 155 -23.57 0.38 16.70
N VAL A 156 -23.39 0.56 15.38
CA VAL A 156 -23.99 1.68 14.63
C VAL A 156 -25.52 1.58 14.61
N LEU A 157 -26.08 0.38 14.51
CA LEU A 157 -27.53 0.15 14.56
C LEU A 157 -28.11 0.30 15.98
N GLN A 158 -27.38 -0.09 17.02
CA GLN A 158 -27.83 0.01 18.42
C GLN A 158 -27.88 1.44 18.95
N ASP A 159 -26.93 2.30 18.56
CA ASP A 159 -26.95 3.69 19.01
C ASP A 159 -28.10 4.51 18.36
N SER A 160 -28.88 3.94 17.42
CA SER A 160 -29.87 4.66 16.59
C SER A 160 -31.15 4.99 17.35
N SER A 161 -31.26 4.49 18.59
CA SER A 161 -32.37 4.77 19.51
C SER A 161 -32.07 5.85 20.56
N GLY A 162 -30.98 6.62 20.42
CA GLY A 162 -30.71 7.79 21.29
C GLY A 162 -29.29 7.92 21.86
N GLY A 163 -28.28 7.32 21.22
CA GLY A 163 -26.88 7.43 21.65
C GLY A 163 -26.25 8.80 21.35
N ASP A 164 -25.18 9.14 22.09
CA ASP A 164 -24.37 10.35 21.89
C ASP A 164 -23.86 10.45 20.44
N ALA A 165 -24.29 11.49 19.73
CA ALA A 165 -23.94 11.73 18.32
C ALA A 165 -22.43 11.86 18.10
N VAL A 166 -21.69 12.38 19.08
CA VAL A 166 -20.23 12.52 19.01
C VAL A 166 -19.57 11.13 19.05
N ARG A 167 -20.00 10.28 19.98
CA ARG A 167 -19.55 8.89 20.07
C ARG A 167 -19.83 8.10 18.80
N ARG A 168 -21.03 8.25 18.21
CA ARG A 168 -21.37 7.61 16.93
C ARG A 168 -20.45 8.07 15.80
N ALA A 169 -20.26 9.38 15.65
CA ALA A 169 -19.39 9.93 14.61
C ALA A 169 -17.96 9.40 14.73
N GLY A 170 -17.43 9.29 15.96
CA GLY A 170 -16.12 8.68 16.21
C GLY A 170 -16.05 7.19 15.84
N LEU A 171 -17.10 6.41 16.12
CA LEU A 171 -17.15 5.00 15.72
C LEU A 171 -17.23 4.82 14.20
N LEU A 172 -17.99 5.68 13.51
CA LEU A 172 -18.07 5.68 12.05
C LEU A 172 -16.73 6.05 11.41
N ASP A 173 -16.03 7.06 11.93
CA ASP A 173 -14.70 7.45 11.44
C ASP A 173 -13.68 6.31 11.59
N ILE A 174 -13.66 5.62 12.74
CA ILE A 174 -12.79 4.45 12.96
C ILE A 174 -13.13 3.33 11.98
N ALA A 175 -14.42 3.04 11.77
CA ALA A 175 -14.85 1.97 10.88
C ALA A 175 -14.49 2.26 9.41
N ILE A 176 -14.67 3.50 8.95
CA ILE A 176 -14.29 3.90 7.60
C ILE A 176 -12.78 3.76 7.41
N LYS A 177 -11.96 4.24 8.36
CA LYS A 177 -10.49 4.09 8.31
C LYS A 177 -10.06 2.62 8.28
N PHE A 178 -10.75 1.76 9.01
CA PHE A 178 -10.48 0.32 8.98
C PHE A 178 -10.75 -0.27 7.61
N GLU A 179 -11.91 0.01 7.00
CA GLU A 179 -12.22 -0.48 5.66
C GLU A 179 -11.30 0.11 4.59
N ASP A 180 -10.90 1.38 4.72
CA ASP A 180 -9.92 2.01 3.83
C ASP A 180 -8.57 1.26 3.90
N ALA A 181 -8.13 0.86 5.09
CA ALA A 181 -6.93 0.04 5.26
C ALA A 181 -7.09 -1.37 4.66
N VAL A 182 -8.26 -2.00 4.82
CA VAL A 182 -8.55 -3.29 4.16
C VAL A 182 -8.49 -3.15 2.64
N VAL A 183 -9.06 -2.08 2.08
CA VAL A 183 -9.01 -1.80 0.63
C VAL A 183 -7.57 -1.61 0.17
N GLU A 184 -6.75 -0.85 0.91
CA GLU A 184 -5.34 -0.62 0.59
C GLU A 184 -4.55 -1.94 0.54
N GLU A 185 -4.62 -2.74 1.61
CA GLU A 185 -3.90 -4.00 1.73
C GLU A 185 -4.35 -5.03 0.68
N MET A 186 -5.67 -5.18 0.47
CA MET A 186 -6.20 -6.12 -0.52
C MET A 186 -5.88 -5.67 -1.95
N THR A 187 -5.78 -4.36 -2.20
CA THR A 187 -5.35 -3.83 -3.51
C THR A 187 -3.89 -4.18 -3.76
N ALA A 188 -3.01 -3.94 -2.78
CA ALA A 188 -1.60 -4.31 -2.88
C ALA A 188 -1.42 -5.82 -3.11
N LEU A 189 -2.20 -6.65 -2.38
CA LEU A 189 -2.19 -8.10 -2.54
C LEU A 189 -2.70 -8.52 -3.93
N LYS A 190 -3.82 -7.97 -4.40
CA LYS A 190 -4.34 -8.24 -5.75
C LYS A 190 -3.31 -7.93 -6.83
N GLU A 191 -2.67 -6.77 -6.74
CA GLU A 191 -1.63 -6.36 -7.68
C GLU A 191 -0.41 -7.28 -7.64
N LYS A 192 0.04 -7.66 -6.43
CA LYS A 192 1.15 -8.61 -6.24
C LYS A 192 0.83 -9.95 -6.91
N LEU A 193 -0.34 -10.53 -6.63
CA LEU A 193 -0.77 -11.82 -7.18
C LEU A 193 -0.94 -11.77 -8.70
N THR A 194 -1.53 -10.70 -9.21
CA THR A 194 -1.75 -10.52 -10.67
C THR A 194 -0.42 -10.34 -11.41
N ARG A 195 0.49 -9.51 -10.89
CA ARG A 195 1.83 -9.35 -11.46
C ARG A 195 2.63 -10.63 -11.37
N GLY A 196 2.61 -11.30 -10.21
CA GLY A 196 3.28 -12.58 -9.99
C GLY A 196 2.81 -13.66 -10.98
N ALA A 197 1.50 -13.78 -11.19
CA ALA A 197 0.93 -14.70 -12.16
C ALA A 197 1.43 -14.47 -13.61
N ALA A 198 1.77 -13.23 -13.97
CA ALA A 198 2.28 -12.88 -15.29
C ALA A 198 3.76 -13.26 -15.52
N VAL A 199 4.50 -13.63 -14.47
CA VAL A 199 5.93 -13.98 -14.55
C VAL A 199 6.15 -15.47 -14.85
N PHE A 200 5.18 -16.33 -14.55
CA PHE A 200 5.30 -17.78 -14.76
C PHE A 200 5.04 -18.19 -16.22
N PHE A 201 5.61 -19.32 -16.64
CA PHE A 201 5.63 -19.76 -18.04
C PHE A 201 4.82 -21.05 -18.27
N ALA A 202 4.81 -21.54 -19.51
CA ALA A 202 4.14 -22.80 -19.88
C ALA A 202 4.64 -23.97 -19.01
N GLY A 203 3.70 -24.73 -18.43
CA GLY A 203 3.95 -25.79 -17.46
C GLY A 203 3.65 -25.42 -15.99
N GLU A 204 3.34 -24.15 -15.69
CA GLU A 204 2.93 -23.68 -14.36
C GLU A 204 1.46 -23.21 -14.33
N GLU A 205 0.59 -23.80 -15.16
CA GLU A 205 -0.79 -23.34 -15.31
C GLU A 205 -1.62 -23.43 -14.01
N GLU A 206 -1.41 -24.48 -13.20
CA GLU A 206 -2.10 -24.63 -11.91
C GLU A 206 -1.69 -23.53 -10.92
N LEU A 207 -0.41 -23.19 -10.90
CA LEU A 207 0.13 -22.10 -10.08
C LEU A 207 -0.48 -20.76 -10.50
N VAL A 208 -0.48 -20.47 -11.80
CA VAL A 208 -1.07 -19.24 -12.36
C VAL A 208 -2.56 -19.15 -12.04
N GLN A 209 -3.31 -20.24 -12.19
CA GLN A 209 -4.74 -20.28 -11.87
C GLN A 209 -5.00 -20.05 -10.37
N ALA A 210 -4.21 -20.66 -9.48
CA ALA A 210 -4.34 -20.45 -8.04
C ALA A 210 -4.08 -18.98 -7.66
N LEU A 211 -3.02 -18.37 -8.20
CA LEU A 211 -2.72 -16.96 -7.96
C LEU A 211 -3.83 -16.04 -8.48
N GLN A 212 -4.37 -16.31 -9.68
CA GLN A 212 -5.49 -15.54 -10.23
C GLN A 212 -6.78 -15.71 -9.41
N LYS A 213 -7.06 -16.92 -8.94
CA LYS A 213 -8.18 -17.18 -8.01
C LYS A 213 -8.04 -16.34 -6.74
N HIS A 214 -6.85 -16.33 -6.14
CA HIS A 214 -6.55 -15.54 -4.95
C HIS A 214 -6.66 -14.03 -5.22
N ALA A 215 -6.23 -13.56 -6.39
CA ALA A 215 -6.40 -12.17 -6.79
C ALA A 215 -7.88 -11.79 -6.92
N ALA A 216 -8.72 -12.68 -7.47
CA ALA A 216 -10.16 -12.49 -7.55
C ALA A 216 -10.83 -12.48 -6.17
N THR A 217 -10.34 -13.29 -5.22
CA THR A 217 -10.81 -13.25 -3.82
C THR A 217 -10.46 -11.91 -3.17
N ALA A 218 -9.23 -11.40 -3.35
CA ALA A 218 -8.86 -10.07 -2.85
C ALA A 218 -9.71 -8.96 -3.49
N GLU A 219 -10.06 -9.08 -4.78
CA GLU A 219 -10.96 -8.15 -5.46
C GLU A 219 -12.39 -8.16 -4.90
N ALA A 220 -12.91 -9.35 -4.57
CA ALA A 220 -14.21 -9.47 -3.91
C ALA A 220 -14.21 -8.78 -2.54
N GLU A 221 -13.13 -8.93 -1.78
CA GLU A 221 -12.96 -8.31 -0.46
C GLU A 221 -12.87 -6.78 -0.56
N ILE A 222 -12.18 -6.23 -1.56
CA ILE A 222 -12.18 -4.79 -1.85
C ILE A 222 -13.60 -4.29 -2.11
N ALA A 223 -14.37 -5.00 -2.94
CA ALA A 223 -15.73 -4.63 -3.26
C ALA A 223 -16.65 -4.66 -2.03
N GLU A 224 -16.46 -5.66 -1.15
CA GLU A 224 -17.21 -5.77 0.10
C GLU A 224 -16.89 -4.63 1.06
N ALA A 225 -15.60 -4.34 1.28
CA ALA A 225 -15.14 -3.23 2.13
C ALA A 225 -15.72 -1.89 1.67
N GLN A 226 -15.64 -1.61 0.36
CA GLN A 226 -16.21 -0.40 -0.24
C GLN A 226 -17.73 -0.32 -0.10
N ALA A 227 -18.43 -1.43 -0.29
CA ALA A 227 -19.88 -1.50 -0.11
C ALA A 227 -20.26 -1.25 1.37
N PHE A 228 -19.48 -1.79 2.32
CA PHE A 228 -19.69 -1.57 3.74
C PHE A 228 -19.49 -0.11 4.13
N SER A 229 -18.39 0.51 3.70
CA SER A 229 -18.14 1.95 3.89
C SER A 229 -19.25 2.81 3.31
N ALA A 230 -19.75 2.48 2.11
CA ALA A 230 -20.87 3.20 1.50
C ALA A 230 -22.16 3.11 2.34
N VAL A 231 -22.44 1.95 2.94
CA VAL A 231 -23.59 1.77 3.86
C VAL A 231 -23.42 2.62 5.11
N LEU A 232 -22.23 2.65 5.71
CA LEU A 232 -21.94 3.47 6.90
C LEU A 232 -22.10 4.97 6.61
N LEU A 233 -21.58 5.45 5.48
CA LEU A 233 -21.72 6.84 5.04
C LEU A 233 -23.18 7.22 4.75
N ALA A 234 -23.95 6.31 4.15
CA ALA A 234 -25.37 6.53 3.90
C ALA A 234 -26.17 6.64 5.22
N ASP A 235 -25.87 5.81 6.22
CA ASP A 235 -26.49 5.88 7.55
C ASP A 235 -26.15 7.20 8.28
N ALA A 236 -24.88 7.61 8.22
CA ALA A 236 -24.42 8.89 8.76
C ALA A 236 -25.22 10.07 8.16
N ASN A 237 -25.38 10.09 6.84
CA ASN A 237 -26.10 11.16 6.14
C ASN A 237 -27.62 11.16 6.43
N ARG A 238 -28.24 9.99 6.63
CA ARG A 238 -29.67 9.90 7.02
C ARG A 238 -29.90 10.48 8.41
N THR A 239 -29.03 10.18 9.37
CA THR A 239 -29.14 10.70 10.73
C THR A 239 -28.84 12.20 10.84
N ALA A 240 -28.06 12.76 9.91
CA ALA A 240 -27.75 14.19 9.83
C ALA A 240 -28.83 15.03 9.12
N SER A 241 -29.79 14.42 8.43
CA SER A 241 -30.84 15.15 7.72
C SER A 241 -31.91 15.66 8.69
N PRO A 242 -32.14 16.99 8.83
CA PRO A 242 -33.20 17.48 9.69
C PRO A 242 -34.56 17.10 9.10
N VAL A 243 -35.38 16.39 9.88
CA VAL A 243 -36.80 16.23 9.57
C VAL A 243 -37.39 17.63 9.40
N VAL A 244 -37.81 17.96 8.17
CA VAL A 244 -38.53 19.20 7.89
C VAL A 244 -39.83 19.14 8.68
N VAL A 245 -39.86 19.81 9.84
CA VAL A 245 -41.08 20.07 10.57
C VAL A 245 -41.91 20.97 9.67
N VAL A 246 -42.94 20.40 9.04
CA VAL A 246 -43.97 21.19 8.34
C VAL A 246 -44.65 22.05 9.40
N GLN A 247 -44.18 23.29 9.55
CA GLN A 247 -44.88 24.30 10.34
C GLN A 247 -46.23 24.53 9.68
N LYS A 248 -47.27 24.05 10.35
CA LYS A 248 -48.66 24.33 10.00
C LYS A 248 -48.84 25.85 9.99
N ARG A 249 -49.16 26.39 8.81
CA ARG A 249 -49.33 27.83 8.55
C ARG A 249 -50.28 28.43 9.60
N ALA A 250 -49.81 29.41 10.37
CA ALA A 250 -50.67 30.21 11.24
C ALA A 250 -51.67 31.00 10.39
N ALA A 251 -52.94 31.01 10.83
CA ALA A 251 -54.00 31.76 10.17
C ALA A 251 -53.75 33.27 10.28
N PRO A 252 -54.07 34.08 9.25
CA PRO A 252 -53.80 35.51 9.28
C PRO A 252 -54.78 36.21 10.24
N GLU A 253 -54.20 37.01 11.14
CA GLU A 253 -54.91 37.98 11.97
C GLU A 253 -55.55 39.03 11.06
N THR A 254 -56.85 39.26 11.24
CA THR A 254 -57.58 40.40 10.64
C THR A 254 -57.73 41.47 11.71
N GLU A 255 -57.30 42.67 11.35
CA GLU A 255 -57.30 43.85 12.20
C GLU A 255 -58.73 44.30 12.57
N THR A 256 -58.76 44.98 13.70
CA THR A 256 -59.89 45.51 14.46
C THR A 256 -60.82 46.46 13.69
N GLU A 257 -62.13 46.24 13.80
CA GLU A 257 -63.13 47.31 13.78
C GLU A 257 -63.97 47.28 15.06
N THR A 258 -64.04 48.45 15.66
CA THR A 258 -64.74 48.81 16.90
C THR A 258 -66.22 48.94 16.60
N GLU A 259 -67.12 48.29 17.36
CA GLU A 259 -68.48 48.82 17.58
C GLU A 259 -69.21 48.09 18.72
N GLU A 260 -69.54 48.89 19.75
CA GLU A 260 -70.72 48.89 20.63
C GLU A 260 -71.25 47.60 21.29
N GLU A 261 -71.19 47.60 22.64
CA GLU A 261 -72.00 46.77 23.55
C GLU A 261 -73.49 47.19 23.46
N PRO A 262 -74.47 46.26 23.52
CA PRO A 262 -75.17 46.03 24.81
C PRO A 262 -75.84 44.62 24.93
N PRO A 263 -76.67 44.33 25.94
CA PRO A 263 -76.42 44.38 27.37
C PRO A 263 -76.68 43.02 28.07
N ARG A 264 -76.20 42.93 29.32
CA ARG A 264 -76.45 41.87 30.30
C ARG A 264 -77.92 41.45 30.39
N GLN A 265 -78.19 40.14 30.29
CA GLN A 265 -79.37 39.50 30.88
C GLN A 265 -78.99 38.60 32.06
N ARG A 266 -79.53 38.97 33.22
CA ARG A 266 -79.61 38.19 34.45
C ARG A 266 -80.49 36.96 34.27
N ARG A 267 -80.06 35.82 34.81
CA ARG A 267 -80.84 34.82 35.60
C ARG A 267 -79.80 34.03 36.42
N ARG A 268 -79.66 34.20 37.76
CA ARG A 268 -80.47 33.62 38.87
C ARG A 268 -80.92 32.20 38.53
N THR A 269 -80.70 31.14 39.29
CA THR A 269 -80.47 30.90 40.74
C THR A 269 -80.38 29.38 40.92
N GLY A 270 -79.80 28.89 42.02
CA GLY A 270 -80.03 27.53 42.53
C GLY A 270 -78.73 26.72 42.64
N ASP A 271 -77.98 26.69 43.75
CA ASP A 271 -78.28 26.36 45.15
C ASP A 271 -77.97 24.89 45.49
N ALA A 272 -77.47 24.70 46.72
CA ALA A 272 -77.09 23.49 47.46
C ALA A 272 -75.93 22.66 46.87
N GLY A 273 -74.76 22.54 47.52
CA GLY A 273 -74.48 22.13 48.90
C GLY A 273 -73.37 21.06 48.78
N ASP A 274 -72.57 20.66 49.75
CA ASP A 274 -72.40 20.97 51.16
C ASP A 274 -71.06 20.29 51.57
N SER A 275 -70.34 20.94 52.48
CA SER A 275 -69.43 20.40 53.52
C SER A 275 -68.35 19.32 53.26
N ALA A 276 -67.09 19.68 53.62
CA ALA A 276 -66.24 19.11 54.69
C ALA A 276 -64.74 19.43 54.37
N ALA A 277 -63.98 20.26 55.11
CA ALA A 277 -63.37 20.07 56.44
C ALA A 277 -62.61 18.72 56.54
N GLN A 278 -61.34 18.57 56.95
CA GLN A 278 -60.34 19.30 57.77
C GLN A 278 -58.94 18.90 57.22
N ASP A 279 -57.83 19.65 57.37
CA ASP A 279 -57.13 20.06 58.62
C ASP A 279 -56.79 21.55 58.68
#